data_AF-A0A822EW43-F1
#
_entry.id   AF-A0A822EW43-F1
#
_cell.length_a   1.000
_cell.length_b   1.000
_cell.length_c   1.000
_cell.angle_alpha   90.00
_cell.angle_beta   90.00
_cell.angle_gamma   90.00
#
_symmetry.space_group_name_H-M   'P 1'
#
loop_
_entity.id
_entity.type
_entity.pdbx_description
1 polymer ?
#
loop_
_entity_poly.entity_id
_entity_poly.type
_entity_poly.pdbx_seq_one_letter_code
_entity_poly.pdbx_strand_id
1 'polypeptide(L)'
;PCYNGYQHKGATTNIHPLLSSRVNYTQPIKFPGFAKAEERNIHYHMSSFSENVALNHLKQNPIEFVNYNKRQLSRVYPKGGRVDSSNYMPQIFWNAGCQMVSLNFQTPDLPMQLNLGKFEYNGNCG
;
A
#
# COMPACT_ATOMS: atom_id res chain seq x y z
N PRO A 1 14.31 -32.21 12.01
CA PRO A 1 15.52 -31.40 11.74
C PRO A 1 15.19 -29.89 11.84
N CYS A 2 15.41 -29.36 13.04
CA CYS A 2 15.69 -27.96 13.40
C CYS A 2 15.02 -26.84 12.57
N TYR A 3 13.78 -26.46 12.90
CA TYR A 3 13.26 -25.12 12.58
C TYR A 3 13.80 -24.12 13.60
N ASN A 4 15.09 -23.77 13.46
CA ASN A 4 15.70 -22.70 14.26
C ASN A 4 15.33 -21.33 13.66
N GLY A 5 14.59 -20.52 14.42
CA GLY A 5 15.05 -19.15 14.69
C GLY A 5 14.57 -17.98 13.82
N TYR A 6 13.42 -18.03 13.13
CA TYR A 6 12.84 -16.78 12.57
C TYR A 6 11.79 -16.19 13.52
N GLN A 7 12.20 -15.18 14.31
CA GLN A 7 11.26 -14.35 15.06
C GLN A 7 10.61 -13.31 14.14
N HIS A 8 9.34 -13.55 13.81
CA HIS A 8 8.53 -12.67 12.99
C HIS A 8 8.07 -11.43 13.78
N LYS A 9 8.43 -10.23 13.29
CA LYS A 9 7.93 -8.92 13.77
C LYS A 9 7.00 -8.28 12.72
N GLY A 10 5.85 -8.91 12.44
CA GLY A 10 4.82 -8.35 11.54
C GLY A 10 3.62 -7.76 12.29
N ALA A 11 2.80 -6.98 11.55
CA ALA A 11 1.80 -6.05 12.08
C ALA A 11 0.62 -6.67 12.86
N THR A 12 0.41 -7.99 12.78
CA THR A 12 -0.62 -8.73 13.53
C THR A 12 0.03 -9.84 14.34
N THR A 13 -0.35 -9.94 15.61
CA THR A 13 0.38 -10.67 16.65
C THR A 13 0.40 -12.19 16.48
N ASN A 14 -0.37 -12.79 15.57
CA ASN A 14 -0.47 -14.25 15.42
C ASN A 14 -0.55 -14.68 13.93
N ILE A 15 0.58 -14.64 13.20
CA ILE A 15 0.66 -15.25 11.85
C ILE A 15 1.26 -16.65 11.97
N HIS A 16 0.57 -17.66 11.44
CA HIS A 16 1.04 -19.04 11.46
C HIS A 16 2.39 -19.17 10.72
N PRO A 17 3.39 -19.92 11.24
CA PRO A 17 4.73 -20.01 10.65
C PRO A 17 4.74 -20.38 9.16
N LEU A 18 3.85 -21.27 8.73
CA LEU A 18 3.73 -21.66 7.32
C LEU A 18 3.36 -20.49 6.41
N LEU A 19 2.46 -19.60 6.84
CA LEU A 19 2.09 -18.41 6.06
C LEU A 19 3.22 -17.38 6.09
N SER A 20 3.84 -17.19 7.25
CA SER A 20 5.00 -16.30 7.42
C SER A 20 6.17 -16.70 6.51
N SER A 21 6.42 -18.00 6.36
CA SER A 21 7.50 -18.53 5.49
C SER A 21 7.32 -18.23 4.00
N ARG A 22 6.14 -17.77 3.57
CA ARG A 22 5.86 -17.39 2.17
C ARG A 22 6.07 -15.91 1.88
N VAL A 23 6.24 -15.08 2.91
CA VAL A 23 6.42 -13.63 2.75
C VAL A 23 7.91 -13.30 2.56
N ASN A 24 8.21 -12.56 1.51
CA ASN A 24 9.56 -12.08 1.21
C ASN A 24 9.56 -10.56 0.91
N TYR A 25 9.29 -10.16 -0.33
CA TYR A 25 9.49 -8.80 -0.83
C TYR A 25 8.39 -7.81 -0.44
N THR A 26 7.24 -8.29 0.03
CA THR A 26 6.09 -7.46 0.43
C THR A 26 5.69 -7.77 1.87
N GLN A 27 6.59 -7.50 2.81
CA GLN A 27 6.32 -7.71 4.23
C GLN A 27 5.49 -6.54 4.80
N PRO A 28 4.22 -6.77 5.19
CA PRO A 28 3.39 -5.71 5.74
C PRO A 28 3.82 -5.37 7.17
N ILE A 29 4.07 -4.09 7.42
CA ILE A 29 4.38 -3.57 8.76
C ILE A 29 3.42 -2.45 9.13
N LYS A 30 3.27 -2.20 10.44
CA LYS A 30 2.66 -0.95 10.91
C LYS A 30 3.58 0.20 10.53
N PHE A 31 3.04 1.19 9.82
CA PHE A 31 3.83 2.32 9.34
C PHE A 31 4.52 3.05 10.51
N PRO A 32 5.86 3.10 10.54
CA PRO A 32 6.61 3.66 11.66
C PRO A 32 6.80 5.18 11.59
N GLY A 33 6.31 5.83 10.52
CA GLY A 33 6.63 7.22 10.17
C GLY A 33 7.70 7.32 9.07
N PHE A 34 7.68 8.40 8.28
CA PHE A 34 8.57 8.55 7.13
C PHE A 34 10.05 8.57 7.50
N ALA A 35 10.44 9.38 8.50
CA ALA A 35 11.83 9.48 8.95
C ALA A 35 12.39 8.13 9.41
N LYS A 36 11.60 7.36 10.17
CA LYS A 36 12.00 6.04 10.68
C LYS A 36 12.03 4.97 9.59
N ALA A 37 11.16 5.08 8.59
CA ALA A 37 11.18 4.20 7.42
C ALA A 37 12.44 4.45 6.57
N GLU A 38 12.81 5.72 6.38
CA GLU A 38 14.03 6.15 5.71
C GLU A 38 15.30 5.71 6.44
N GLU A 39 15.38 5.96 7.75
CA GLU A 39 16.51 5.53 8.60
C GLU A 39 16.76 4.01 8.52
N ARG A 40 15.68 3.22 8.60
CA ARG A 40 15.78 1.76 8.56
C ARG A 40 16.18 1.24 7.18
N ASN A 41 15.77 1.92 6.11
CA ASN A 41 16.05 1.59 4.73
C ASN A 41 15.78 0.12 4.35
N ILE A 42 14.65 -0.43 4.81
CA ILE A 42 14.24 -1.82 4.54
C ILE A 42 13.23 -1.84 3.39
N HIS A 43 13.72 -2.08 2.17
CA HIS A 43 12.93 -1.96 0.93
C HIS A 43 11.74 -2.95 0.83
N TYR A 44 11.89 -4.15 1.39
CA TYR A 44 10.83 -5.17 1.35
C TYR A 44 9.72 -4.93 2.40
N HIS A 45 9.87 -3.93 3.28
CA HIS A 45 8.78 -3.50 4.14
C HIS A 45 7.82 -2.61 3.37
N MET A 46 6.52 -2.92 3.46
CA MET A 46 5.46 -2.14 2.86
C MET A 46 4.41 -1.72 3.90
N SER A 47 3.66 -0.67 3.60
CA SER A 47 2.60 -0.16 4.48
C SER A 47 1.30 0.06 3.72
N SER A 48 0.18 -0.29 4.37
CA SER A 48 -1.17 -0.08 3.85
C SER A 48 -1.84 1.07 4.59
N PHE A 49 -2.49 1.97 3.85
CA PHE A 49 -3.14 3.17 4.34
C PHE A 49 -4.59 3.24 3.86
N SER A 50 -5.51 3.62 4.75
CA SER A 50 -6.84 4.04 4.29
C SER A 50 -6.72 5.35 3.53
N GLU A 51 -7.67 5.63 2.63
CA GLU A 51 -7.66 6.87 1.82
C GLU A 51 -7.51 8.14 2.69
N ASN A 52 -8.13 8.17 3.88
CA ASN A 52 -8.05 9.31 4.80
C ASN A 52 -6.63 9.50 5.37
N VAL A 53 -5.96 8.40 5.74
CA VAL A 53 -4.59 8.45 6.29
C VAL A 53 -3.61 8.85 5.20
N ALA A 54 -3.73 8.27 4.02
CA ALA A 54 -2.90 8.62 2.87
C ALA A 54 -3.11 10.08 2.43
N LEU A 55 -4.36 10.58 2.45
CA LEU A 55 -4.68 11.99 2.21
C LEU A 55 -4.04 12.91 3.25
N ASN A 56 -4.03 12.51 4.52
CA ASN A 56 -3.37 13.30 5.57
C ASN A 56 -1.86 13.36 5.34
N HIS A 57 -1.22 12.25 4.97
CA HIS A 57 0.20 12.25 4.59
C HIS A 57 0.48 13.12 3.37
N LEU A 58 -0.37 13.10 2.34
CA LEU A 58 -0.28 13.99 1.19
C LEU A 58 -0.38 15.47 1.57
N LYS A 59 -1.22 15.82 2.55
CA LYS A 59 -1.40 17.20 3.01
C LYS A 59 -0.27 17.70 3.89
N GLN A 60 0.26 16.83 4.76
CA GLN A 60 1.23 17.22 5.78
C GLN A 60 2.68 17.00 5.34
N ASN A 61 2.96 15.93 4.59
CA ASN A 61 4.30 15.45 4.24
C ASN A 61 4.36 14.90 2.80
N PRO A 62 3.99 15.69 1.78
CA PRO A 62 3.91 15.21 0.40
C PRO A 62 5.26 14.75 -0.15
N ILE A 63 6.35 15.47 0.16
CA ILE A 63 7.69 15.19 -0.36
C ILE A 63 8.22 13.89 0.23
N GLU A 64 8.03 13.69 1.53
CA GLU A 64 8.43 12.50 2.25
C GLU A 64 7.66 11.28 1.77
N PHE A 65 6.38 11.44 1.44
CA PHE A 65 5.58 10.35 0.89
C PHE A 65 6.08 9.93 -0.49
N VAL A 66 6.41 10.89 -1.35
CA VAL A 66 7.06 10.61 -2.65
C VAL A 66 8.40 9.91 -2.44
N ASN A 67 9.24 10.37 -1.52
CA ASN A 67 10.53 9.75 -1.25
C ASN A 67 10.42 8.34 -0.65
N TYR A 68 9.42 8.10 0.19
CA TYR A 68 9.09 6.76 0.67
C TYR A 68 8.76 5.81 -0.49
N ASN A 69 7.91 6.24 -1.41
CA ASN A 69 7.47 5.45 -2.55
C ASN A 69 8.56 5.17 -3.61
N LYS A 70 9.70 5.87 -3.56
CA LYS A 70 10.88 5.53 -4.39
C LYS A 70 11.59 4.25 -3.93
N ARG A 71 11.40 3.86 -2.66
CA ARG A 71 12.18 2.77 -2.03
C ARG A 71 11.30 1.63 -1.52
N GLN A 72 10.07 1.94 -1.11
CA GLN A 72 9.14 1.01 -0.47
C GLN A 72 7.77 1.08 -1.16
N LEU A 73 6.98 0.03 -0.99
CA LEU A 73 5.64 -0.04 -1.54
C LEU A 73 4.60 0.53 -0.58
N SER A 74 3.66 1.32 -1.12
CA SER A 74 2.45 1.74 -0.42
C SER A 74 1.21 1.16 -1.08
N ARG A 75 0.28 0.70 -0.23
CA ARG A 75 -1.07 0.32 -0.64
C ARG A 75 -2.08 1.31 -0.08
N VAL A 76 -2.94 1.86 -0.92
CA VAL A 76 -4.06 2.72 -0.51
C VAL A 76 -5.37 1.98 -0.75
N TYR A 77 -6.30 2.03 0.20
CA TYR A 77 -7.60 1.38 0.08
C TYR A 77 -8.76 2.28 0.55
N PRO A 78 -10.00 2.05 0.05
CA PRO A 78 -11.16 2.87 0.41
C PRO A 78 -11.44 2.83 1.91
N LYS A 79 -11.90 3.94 2.50
CA LYS A 79 -12.30 3.94 3.92
C LYS A 79 -13.54 3.06 4.12
N GLY A 80 -13.67 2.46 5.30
CA GLY A 80 -14.82 1.61 5.64
C GLY A 80 -16.18 2.31 5.61
N GLY A 81 -16.21 3.65 5.67
CA GLY A 81 -17.45 4.43 5.55
C GLY A 81 -18.09 4.43 4.15
N ARG A 82 -17.41 3.90 3.12
CA ARG A 82 -17.97 3.72 1.77
C ARG A 82 -18.73 2.40 1.67
N VAL A 83 -19.84 2.32 2.42
CA VAL A 83 -20.69 1.13 2.47
C VAL A 83 -21.37 0.82 1.13
N ASP A 84 -21.49 1.83 0.27
CA ASP A 84 -21.98 1.75 -1.10
C ASP A 84 -20.94 1.24 -2.11
N SER A 85 -19.73 0.90 -1.65
CA SER A 85 -18.60 0.53 -2.50
C SER A 85 -18.15 1.63 -3.48
N SER A 86 -18.48 2.89 -3.23
CA SER A 86 -17.94 4.02 -4.03
C SER A 86 -16.41 4.05 -4.01
N ASN A 87 -15.80 4.62 -5.04
CA ASN A 87 -14.35 4.79 -5.12
C ASN A 87 -13.90 6.23 -4.82
N TYR A 88 -12.63 6.36 -4.48
CA TYR A 88 -11.94 7.64 -4.37
C TYR A 88 -11.13 7.91 -5.65
N MET A 89 -10.78 9.16 -5.92
CA MET A 89 -9.97 9.49 -7.09
C MET A 89 -8.54 8.94 -6.96
N PRO A 90 -8.09 7.99 -7.81
CA PRO A 90 -6.79 7.33 -7.65
C PRO A 90 -5.60 8.23 -8.03
N GLN A 91 -5.82 9.21 -8.92
CA GLN A 91 -4.78 10.11 -9.44
C GLN A 91 -4.00 10.82 -8.34
N ILE A 92 -4.67 11.21 -7.25
CA ILE A 92 -4.03 11.93 -6.15
C ILE A 92 -2.93 11.09 -5.46
N PHE A 93 -3.09 9.77 -5.43
CA PHE A 93 -2.13 8.85 -4.83
C PHE A 93 -1.07 8.40 -5.84
N TRP A 94 -1.42 8.26 -7.11
CA TRP A 94 -0.42 8.06 -8.17
C TRP A 94 0.55 9.24 -8.26
N ASN A 95 0.07 10.47 -8.06
CA ASN A 95 0.93 11.67 -8.00
C ASN A 95 1.94 11.60 -6.84
N ALA A 96 1.63 10.87 -5.77
CA ALA A 96 2.54 10.61 -4.65
C ALA A 96 3.50 9.44 -4.90
N GLY A 97 3.37 8.74 -6.04
CA GLY A 97 4.10 7.51 -6.33
C GLY A 97 3.54 6.26 -5.70
N CYS A 98 2.32 6.29 -5.13
CA CYS A 98 1.72 5.07 -4.56
C CYS A 98 1.46 4.03 -5.65
N GLN A 99 1.94 2.81 -5.44
CA GLN A 99 1.93 1.76 -6.47
C GLN A 99 0.65 0.93 -6.43
N MET A 100 0.15 0.59 -5.24
CA MET A 100 -1.06 -0.24 -5.06
C MET A 100 -2.26 0.60 -4.62
N VAL A 101 -2.84 1.36 -5.55
CA VAL A 101 -4.03 2.20 -5.30
C VAL A 101 -5.29 1.36 -5.53
N SER A 102 -5.77 0.67 -4.48
CA SER A 102 -6.85 -0.31 -4.57
C SER A 102 -8.22 0.37 -4.69
N LEU A 103 -9.01 -0.06 -5.67
CA LEU A 103 -10.39 0.37 -5.93
C LEU A 103 -11.35 -0.82 -5.89
N ASN A 104 -12.64 -0.53 -5.74
CA ASN A 104 -13.76 -1.45 -5.78
C ASN A 104 -14.19 -1.69 -7.24
N PHE A 105 -13.72 -2.79 -7.85
CA PHE A 105 -13.98 -3.13 -9.26
C PHE A 105 -15.45 -3.38 -9.59
N GLN A 106 -16.27 -3.74 -8.60
CA GLN A 106 -17.71 -3.93 -8.76
C GLN A 106 -18.47 -2.62 -9.05
N THR A 107 -17.85 -1.46 -8.81
CA THR A 107 -18.46 -0.14 -8.99
C THR A 107 -17.82 0.58 -10.19
N PRO A 108 -18.50 0.68 -11.35
CA PRO A 108 -17.96 1.30 -12.58
C PRO A 108 -18.08 2.84 -12.56
N ASP A 109 -17.71 3.46 -11.44
CA ASP A 109 -17.70 4.92 -11.28
C ASP A 109 -16.51 5.60 -11.98
N LEU A 110 -16.48 6.93 -11.97
CA LEU A 110 -15.43 7.72 -12.63
C LEU A 110 -14.00 7.29 -12.24
N PRO A 111 -13.66 7.07 -10.94
CA PRO A 111 -12.39 6.49 -10.54
C PRO A 111 -12.05 5.17 -11.23
N MET A 112 -13.01 4.25 -11.34
CA MET A 112 -12.80 2.95 -11.98
C MET A 112 -12.60 3.10 -13.49
N GLN A 113 -13.36 3.97 -14.15
CA GLN A 113 -13.17 4.27 -15.58
C GLN A 113 -11.77 4.84 -15.85
N LEU A 114 -11.29 5.73 -14.99
CA LEU A 114 -9.92 6.26 -15.06
C LEU A 114 -8.88 5.15 -14.84
N ASN A 115 -9.12 4.24 -13.90
CA ASN A 115 -8.24 3.11 -13.65
C ASN A 115 -8.13 2.20 -14.87
N LEU A 116 -9.26 1.75 -15.42
CA LEU A 116 -9.31 0.89 -16.60
C LEU A 116 -8.63 1.55 -17.81
N GLY A 117 -8.97 2.81 -18.10
CA GLY A 117 -8.36 3.54 -19.22
C GLY A 117 -6.86 3.76 -19.05
N LYS A 118 -6.35 3.95 -17.83
CA LYS A 118 -4.91 4.11 -17.58
C LYS A 118 -4.14 2.80 -17.77
N PHE A 119 -4.70 1.70 -17.29
CA PHE A 119 -4.07 0.38 -17.28
C PHE A 119 -4.27 -0.41 -18.58
N GLU A 120 -5.09 0.09 -19.49
CA GLU A 120 -5.14 -0.39 -20.87
C GLU A 120 -3.81 -0.21 -21.61
N TYR A 121 -3.11 0.89 -21.31
CA TYR A 121 -1.78 1.16 -21.82
C TYR A 121 -0.75 0.14 -21.32
N ASN A 122 0.36 0.00 -22.07
CA ASN A 122 1.38 -1.02 -21.82
C ASN A 122 0.88 -2.48 -21.98
N GLY A 123 -0.14 -2.68 -22.80
CA GLY A 123 -0.61 -4.01 -23.22
C GLY A 123 -1.44 -4.73 -22.16
N ASN A 124 -2.25 -4.00 -21.39
CA ASN A 124 -3.11 -4.56 -20.33
C ASN A 124 -2.33 -5.41 -19.31
N CYS A 125 -1.06 -5.10 -19.04
CA CYS A 125 -0.18 -5.95 -18.22
C CYS A 125 -0.32 -5.74 -16.70
N GLY A 126 -1.20 -4.83 -16.26
CA GLY A 126 -1.43 -4.50 -14.87
C GLY A 126 -2.67 -3.65 -14.74
#